data_AF-A0A3S3UN37-F1
#
_entry.id   AF-A0A3S3UN37-F1
#
_cell.length_a   1.000
_cell.length_b   1.000
_cell.length_c   1.000
_cell.angle_alpha   90.00
_cell.angle_beta   90.00
_cell.angle_gamma   90.00
#
_symmetry.space_group_name_H-M   'P 1'
#
loop_
_entity.id
_entity.type
_entity.pdbx_description
1 polymer ?
#
loop_
_entity_poly.entity_id
_entity_poly.type
_entity_poly.pdbx_seq_one_letter_code
_entity_poly.pdbx_strand_id
1 'polypeptide(L)'
;MKNLISTIEELKEIGITFDEYNLKECIHRYQTRQRSRELLDISKKINLDLSSDIVKVSIAAVVINYDDIVESGSLEMELIKTMSLRDSIFVKTIKKSNEFNELLYLVGDAVDRRTHKK
;
A
#
# COMPACT_ATOMS: atom_id res chain seq x y z
N MET A 1 5.96 -12.24 -14.58
CA MET A 1 6.72 -11.80 -13.40
C MET A 1 6.82 -12.98 -12.45
N LYS A 2 8.02 -13.41 -12.04
CA LYS A 2 8.16 -14.46 -11.02
C LYS A 2 7.44 -14.02 -9.73
N ASN A 3 6.69 -14.91 -9.11
CA ASN A 3 6.01 -14.66 -7.85
C ASN A 3 7.08 -14.55 -6.75
N LEU A 4 7.11 -13.44 -6.00
CA LEU A 4 8.07 -13.24 -4.90
C LEU A 4 8.07 -14.42 -3.93
N ILE A 5 6.89 -15.01 -3.70
CA ILE A 5 6.72 -16.18 -2.84
C ILE A 5 7.48 -17.39 -3.38
N SER A 6 7.39 -17.66 -4.69
CA SER A 6 8.09 -18.81 -5.30
C SER A 6 9.61 -18.64 -5.23
N THR A 7 10.12 -17.41 -5.37
CA THR A 7 11.56 -17.15 -5.20
C THR A 7 12.01 -17.35 -3.75
N ILE A 8 11.19 -16.97 -2.77
CA ILE A 8 11.50 -17.22 -1.35
C ILE A 8 11.55 -18.72 -1.07
N GLU A 9 10.63 -19.50 -1.64
CA GLU A 9 10.61 -20.97 -1.54
C GLU A 9 11.87 -21.58 -2.17
N GLU A 10 12.23 -21.19 -3.40
CA GLU A 10 13.49 -21.61 -4.06
C GLU A 10 14.73 -21.33 -3.18
N LEU A 11 14.76 -20.18 -2.50
CA LEU A 11 15.86 -19.81 -1.60
C LEU A 11 15.89 -20.68 -0.32
N LYS A 12 14.72 -21.02 0.23
CA LYS A 12 14.60 -21.96 1.36
C LYS A 12 15.08 -23.36 0.97
N GLU A 13 14.76 -23.83 -0.24
CA GLU A 13 15.18 -25.13 -0.76
C GLU A 13 16.70 -25.28 -0.87
N ILE A 14 17.43 -24.20 -1.19
CA ILE A 14 18.90 -24.19 -1.24
C ILE A 14 19.57 -23.92 0.13
N GLY A 15 18.78 -23.89 1.21
CA GLY A 15 19.28 -23.81 2.60
C GLY A 15 19.37 -22.40 3.18
N ILE A 16 18.82 -21.37 2.54
CA ILE A 16 18.76 -20.03 3.13
C ILE A 16 17.69 -20.00 4.21
N THR A 17 18.10 -19.64 5.43
CA THR A 17 17.19 -19.48 6.57
C THR A 17 16.79 -18.02 6.68
N PHE A 18 15.49 -17.76 6.79
CA PHE A 18 14.95 -16.43 7.04
C PHE A 18 14.45 -16.33 8.48
N ASP A 19 14.55 -15.13 9.04
CA ASP A 19 13.71 -14.77 10.18
C ASP A 19 12.27 -14.64 9.67
N GLU A 20 11.41 -15.60 10.03
CA GLU A 20 10.04 -15.69 9.52
C GLU A 20 9.18 -14.46 9.89
N TYR A 21 9.44 -13.83 11.03
CA TYR A 21 8.72 -12.62 11.43
C TYR A 21 9.12 -11.45 10.51
N ASN A 22 10.42 -11.23 10.35
CA ASN A 22 10.94 -10.19 9.48
C ASN A 22 10.57 -10.42 8.01
N LEU A 23 10.57 -11.68 7.57
CA LEU A 23 10.16 -12.06 6.22
C LEU A 23 8.69 -11.72 5.98
N LYS A 24 7.79 -12.07 6.90
CA LYS A 24 6.36 -11.76 6.81
C LYS A 24 6.12 -10.25 6.71
N GLU A 25 6.79 -9.46 7.56
CA GLU A 25 6.75 -8.00 7.52
C GLU A 25 7.22 -7.43 6.16
N CYS A 26 8.33 -7.95 5.63
CA CYS A 26 8.87 -7.54 4.34
C CYS A 26 7.93 -7.87 3.18
N ILE A 27 7.34 -9.07 3.18
CA ILE A 27 6.34 -9.47 2.16
C ILE A 27 5.12 -8.55 2.23
N HIS A 28 4.60 -8.32 3.44
CA HIS A 28 3.46 -7.43 3.62
C HIS A 28 3.74 -6.03 3.10
N ARG A 29 4.88 -5.42 3.46
CA ARG A 29 5.28 -4.11 2.93
C ARG A 29 5.45 -4.10 1.41
N TYR A 30 6.02 -5.16 0.85
CA TYR A 30 6.14 -5.30 -0.60
C TYR A 30 4.76 -5.29 -1.27
N GLN A 31 3.83 -6.10 -0.78
CA GLN A 31 2.45 -6.17 -1.28
C GLN A 31 1.74 -4.82 -1.16
N THR A 32 1.81 -4.18 0.01
CA THR A 32 1.26 -2.84 0.26
C THR A 32 1.80 -1.81 -0.72
N ARG A 33 3.11 -1.84 -1.01
CA ARG A 33 3.71 -0.95 -2.03
C ARG A 33 3.21 -1.21 -3.44
N GLN A 34 3.06 -2.48 -3.84
CA GLN A 34 2.53 -2.81 -5.17
C GLN A 34 1.08 -2.34 -5.33
N ARG A 35 0.22 -2.64 -4.34
CA ARG A 35 -1.19 -2.20 -4.30
C ARG A 35 -1.31 -0.68 -4.32
N SER A 36 -0.46 0.01 -3.55
CA SER A 36 -0.42 1.47 -3.53
C SER A 36 -0.02 2.06 -4.89
N ARG A 37 0.94 1.45 -5.59
CA ARG A 37 1.33 1.89 -6.94
C ARG A 37 0.20 1.73 -7.94
N GLU A 38 -0.50 0.60 -7.90
CA GLU A 38 -1.66 0.37 -8.75
C GLU A 38 -2.75 1.43 -8.53
N LEU A 39 -3.08 1.74 -7.27
CA LEU A 39 -4.06 2.78 -6.96
C LEU A 39 -3.58 4.19 -7.28
N LEU A 40 -2.28 4.47 -7.20
CA LEU A 40 -1.71 5.72 -7.68
C LEU A 40 -1.86 5.86 -9.20
N ASP A 41 -1.64 4.79 -9.94
CA ASP A 41 -1.81 4.79 -11.39
C ASP A 41 -3.28 4.93 -11.79
N ILE A 42 -4.21 4.28 -11.08
CA ILE A 42 -5.65 4.51 -11.23
C ILE A 42 -5.98 5.98 -10.95
N SER A 43 -5.53 6.52 -9.82
CA SER A 43 -5.78 7.90 -9.42
C SER A 43 -5.29 8.92 -10.46
N LYS A 44 -4.14 8.67 -11.10
CA LYS A 44 -3.66 9.48 -12.22
C LYS A 44 -4.54 9.36 -13.46
N LYS A 45 -4.99 8.15 -13.81
CA LYS A 45 -5.89 7.93 -14.97
C LYS A 45 -7.21 8.69 -14.82
N ILE A 46 -7.74 8.78 -13.60
CA ILE A 46 -8.96 9.55 -13.31
C ILE A 46 -8.70 11.00 -12.85
N ASN A 47 -7.48 11.51 -13.04
CA ASN A 47 -7.07 12.90 -12.77
C ASN A 47 -7.31 13.37 -11.32
N LEU A 48 -7.12 12.50 -10.33
CA LEU A 48 -7.16 12.90 -8.93
C LEU A 48 -5.89 13.67 -8.54
N ASP A 49 -6.09 14.71 -7.71
CA ASP A 49 -4.99 15.48 -7.13
C ASP A 49 -4.30 14.70 -6.01
N LEU A 50 -3.15 14.09 -6.34
CA LEU A 50 -2.34 13.35 -5.39
C LEU A 50 -1.70 14.21 -4.29
N SER A 51 -1.71 15.55 -4.42
CA SER A 51 -1.28 16.42 -3.31
C SER A 51 -2.34 16.47 -2.20
N SER A 52 -3.59 16.15 -2.52
CA SER A 52 -4.73 16.22 -1.60
C SER A 52 -4.72 15.12 -0.55
N ASP A 53 -4.86 15.53 0.71
CA ASP A 53 -4.92 14.61 1.84
C ASP A 53 -6.06 13.59 1.74
N ILE A 54 -7.24 14.01 1.26
CA ILE A 54 -8.38 13.09 1.15
C ILE A 54 -8.12 12.01 0.10
N VAL A 55 -7.45 12.35 -1.01
CA VAL A 55 -7.08 11.39 -2.05
C VAL A 55 -6.11 10.36 -1.47
N LYS A 56 -5.06 10.79 -0.76
CA LYS A 56 -4.11 9.88 -0.11
C LYS A 56 -4.78 8.98 0.92
N VAL A 57 -5.69 9.53 1.72
CA VAL A 57 -6.47 8.77 2.71
C VAL A 57 -7.33 7.72 2.01
N SER A 58 -8.01 8.08 0.92
CA SER A 58 -8.82 7.12 0.17
C SER A 58 -7.98 6.01 -0.46
N ILE A 59 -6.80 6.34 -1.01
CA ILE A 59 -5.86 5.33 -1.51
C ILE A 59 -5.47 4.37 -0.39
N ALA A 60 -5.03 4.87 0.76
CA ALA A 60 -4.62 4.03 1.88
C ALA A 60 -5.77 3.15 2.41
N ALA A 61 -6.99 3.69 2.50
CA ALA A 61 -8.16 2.91 2.92
C ALA A 61 -8.48 1.77 1.95
N VAL A 62 -8.38 2.01 0.63
CA VAL A 62 -8.59 0.97 -0.38
C VAL A 62 -7.45 -0.06 -0.35
N VAL A 63 -6.19 0.35 -0.09
CA VAL A 63 -5.06 -0.58 0.09
C VAL A 63 -5.27 -1.52 1.28
N ILE A 64 -5.78 -1.00 2.41
CA ILE A 64 -6.06 -1.80 3.62
C ILE A 64 -7.06 -2.91 3.32
N ASN A 65 -8.08 -2.62 2.50
CA ASN A 65 -9.16 -3.54 2.17
C ASN A 65 -9.03 -4.12 0.75
N TYR A 66 -7.81 -4.15 0.21
CA TYR A 66 -7.57 -4.40 -1.21
C TYR A 66 -8.12 -5.75 -1.69
N ASP A 67 -7.83 -6.81 -0.95
CA ASP A 67 -8.19 -8.18 -1.34
C ASP A 67 -9.72 -8.35 -1.38
N ASP A 68 -10.42 -7.81 -0.38
CA ASP A 68 -11.89 -7.83 -0.32
C ASP A 68 -12.53 -7.03 -1.49
N ILE A 69 -11.91 -5.90 -1.88
CA ILE A 69 -12.44 -5.04 -2.96
C ILE A 69 -12.18 -5.66 -4.33
N VAL A 70 -11.00 -6.22 -4.57
CA VAL A 70 -10.69 -6.87 -5.86
C VAL A 70 -11.60 -8.05 -6.13
N GLU A 71 -12.01 -8.78 -5.10
CA GLU A 71 -12.95 -9.90 -5.23
C GLU A 71 -14.40 -9.44 -5.48
N SER A 72 -14.79 -8.29 -4.91
CA SER A 72 -16.20 -7.87 -4.86
C SER A 72 -16.56 -6.71 -5.79
N GLY A 73 -15.59 -5.99 -6.38
CA GLY A 73 -15.89 -4.77 -7.12
C GLY A 73 -14.71 -4.09 -7.81
N SER A 74 -14.87 -2.78 -8.04
CA SER A 74 -13.89 -1.94 -8.74
C SER A 74 -13.15 -1.04 -7.76
N LEU A 75 -11.82 -1.13 -7.78
CA LEU A 75 -10.90 -0.28 -7.01
C LEU A 75 -11.16 1.22 -7.26
N GLU A 76 -11.43 1.60 -8.51
CA GLU A 76 -11.70 2.98 -8.90
C GLU A 76 -12.98 3.52 -8.24
N MET A 77 -14.06 2.71 -8.26
CA MET A 77 -15.32 3.08 -7.63
C MET A 77 -15.16 3.25 -6.12
N GLU A 78 -14.38 2.39 -5.49
CA GLU A 78 -14.18 2.45 -4.04
C GLU A 78 -13.29 3.61 -3.62
N LEU A 79 -12.30 3.99 -4.43
CA LEU A 79 -11.54 5.24 -4.26
C LEU A 79 -12.48 6.44 -4.23
N ILE A 80 -13.35 6.58 -5.24
CA ILE A 80 -14.28 7.72 -5.36
C ILE A 80 -15.26 7.76 -4.19
N LYS A 81 -15.85 6.61 -3.81
CA LYS A 81 -16.75 6.53 -2.66
C LYS A 81 -16.05 6.93 -1.38
N THR A 82 -14.85 6.41 -1.14
CA THR A 82 -14.09 6.69 0.08
C THR A 82 -13.74 8.17 0.20
N MET A 83 -13.49 8.88 -0.91
CA MET A 83 -13.25 10.33 -0.89
C MET A 83 -14.46 11.15 -0.40
N SER A 84 -15.66 10.60 -0.55
CA SER A 84 -16.88 11.23 -0.04
C SER A 84 -17.03 11.08 1.47
N LEU A 85 -16.34 10.10 2.08
CA LEU A 85 -16.28 9.90 3.53
C LEU A 85 -15.35 10.94 4.15
N ARG A 86 -15.92 12.08 4.52
CA ARG A 86 -15.20 13.17 5.21
C ARG A 86 -15.22 13.07 6.73
N ASP A 87 -15.53 11.89 7.26
CA ASP A 87 -15.57 11.70 8.72
C ASP A 87 -14.18 11.89 9.34
N SER A 88 -14.10 12.73 10.38
CA SER A 88 -12.82 13.11 10.96
C SER A 88 -12.12 11.97 11.71
N ILE A 89 -12.87 11.04 12.30
CA ILE A 89 -12.34 9.88 13.01
C ILE A 89 -11.81 8.90 11.97
N PHE A 90 -12.57 8.65 10.91
CA PHE A 90 -12.14 7.84 9.78
C PHE A 90 -10.80 8.35 9.20
N VAL A 91 -10.75 9.62 8.79
CA VAL A 91 -9.54 10.24 8.20
C VAL A 91 -8.35 10.12 9.15
N LYS A 92 -8.52 10.46 10.43
CA LYS A 92 -7.43 10.38 11.42
C LYS A 92 -6.97 8.94 11.67
N THR A 93 -7.87 7.97 11.56
CA THR A 93 -7.54 6.55 11.77
C THR A 93 -6.69 6.04 10.61
N ILE A 94 -7.10 6.32 9.38
CA ILE A 94 -6.34 5.93 8.19
C ILE A 94 -4.95 6.59 8.19
N LYS A 95 -4.83 7.88 8.53
CA LYS A 95 -3.53 8.56 8.61
C LYS A 95 -2.54 7.96 9.61
N LYS A 96 -3.00 7.14 10.56
CA LYS A 96 -2.12 6.44 11.52
C LYS A 96 -1.67 5.06 11.03
N SER A 97 -2.18 4.59 9.90
CA SER A 97 -1.90 3.26 9.38
C SER A 97 -0.51 3.19 8.73
N ASN A 98 0.04 1.98 8.63
CA ASN A 98 1.32 1.76 7.96
C ASN A 98 1.22 1.97 6.45
N GLU A 99 0.06 1.66 5.86
CA GLU A 99 -0.25 1.83 4.45
C GLU A 99 -0.23 3.30 4.07
N PHE A 100 -0.80 4.18 4.90
CA PHE A 100 -0.72 5.62 4.67
C PHE A 100 0.73 6.12 4.72
N ASN A 101 1.52 5.67 5.70
CA ASN A 101 2.94 6.03 5.78
C ASN A 101 3.75 5.54 4.57
N GLU A 102 3.54 4.30 4.13
CA GLU A 102 4.18 3.77 2.92
C GLU A 102 3.75 4.52 1.66
N LEU A 103 2.49 4.93 1.57
CA LEU A 103 2.02 5.81 0.49
C LEU A 103 2.76 7.15 0.49
N LEU A 104 2.95 7.79 1.65
CA LEU A 104 3.70 9.04 1.75
C LEU A 104 5.15 8.90 1.25
N TYR A 105 5.82 7.78 1.53
CA TYR A 105 7.14 7.52 0.97
C TYR A 105 7.12 7.36 -0.54
N LEU A 106 6.08 6.73 -1.09
CA LEU A 106 5.94 6.52 -2.54
C LEU A 106 5.67 7.82 -3.31
N VAL A 107 4.91 8.75 -2.73
CA VAL A 107 4.60 10.04 -3.37
C VAL A 107 5.66 11.12 -3.10
N GLY A 108 6.62 10.85 -2.21
CA GLY A 108 7.71 11.77 -1.87
C GLY A 108 7.40 12.78 -0.76
N ASP A 109 6.25 12.63 -0.08
CA ASP A 109 5.82 13.50 1.02
C ASP A 109 6.50 13.15 2.35
N ALA A 110 7.11 11.98 2.44
CA ALA A 110 7.90 11.55 3.59
C ALA A 110 9.29 11.08 3.16
N VAL A 111 10.29 11.30 4.03
CA VAL A 111 11.66 10.82 3.82
C VAL A 111 11.83 9.49 4.52
N ASP A 112 12.06 8.42 3.75
CA ASP A 112 12.40 7.11 4.33
C ASP A 112 13.84 7.15 4.86
N ARG A 113 13.99 7.40 6.16
CA ARG A 113 15.32 7.44 6.81
C ARG A 113 15.91 6.05 7.06
N ARG A 114 15.18 4.96 6.75
CA ARG A 114 15.67 3.58 6.95
C ARG A 114 16.72 3.17 5.93
N THR A 115 16.82 3.86 4.79
CA THR A 115 17.81 3.60 3.73
C THR A 115 19.18 4.23 4.00
N HIS A 116 19.33 5.04 5.06
CA HIS A 116 20.57 5.78 5.38
C HIS A 116 21.45 5.15 6.47
N LYS A 117 21.16 3.93 6.93
CA LYS A 117 22.15 3.16 7.69
C LYS A 117 23.10 2.48 6.70
N LYS A 118 24.15 3.20 6.30
CA LYS A 118 25.40 2.60 5.80
C LYS A 118 26.26 2.19 6.98
#